data_AF-A0AAV2THS9-F1
#
_entry.id   AF-A0AAV2THS9-F1
#
_cell.length_a   1.000
_cell.length_b   1.000
_cell.length_c   1.000
_cell.angle_alpha   90.00
_cell.angle_beta   90.00
_cell.angle_gamma   90.00
#
_symmetry.space_group_name_H-M   'P 1'
#
loop_
_entity.id
_entity.type
_entity.pdbx_description
1 polymer ?
#
loop_
_entity_poly.entity_id
_entity_poly.type
_entity_poly.pdbx_seq_one_letter_code
_entity_poly.pdbx_strand_id
1 'polypeptide(L)'
;MSVSSAVLAYARAYVLWKDSLYLSECRRCADTVWERGLLKKGPGICHGVAGSGYVFLLLYRLTGEVIYLHRASAFADFMNSEEFKLARRPDSPYSLYEGLAGTACFYADLFSPLTAAFPLMDPLWDQPATLPVV
;
A
#
# COMPACT_ATOMS: atom_id res chain seq x y z
N MET A 1 -2.95 -0.77 16.64
CA MET A 1 -3.34 -1.15 15.27
C MET A 1 -2.68 -0.16 14.32
N SER A 2 -1.89 -0.61 13.34
CA SER A 2 -1.18 0.31 12.43
C SER A 2 -2.17 0.90 11.42
N VAL A 3 -2.03 2.19 11.11
CA VAL A 3 -2.88 2.89 10.12
C VAL A 3 -2.82 2.24 8.73
N SER A 4 -1.71 1.59 8.38
CA SER A 4 -1.52 0.90 7.10
C SER A 4 -2.39 -0.34 6.93
N SER A 5 -2.82 -0.98 8.03
CA SER A 5 -3.76 -2.11 7.98
C SER A 5 -5.21 -1.64 8.10
N ALA A 6 -5.47 -0.57 8.86
CA ALA A 6 -6.81 -0.02 9.04
C ALA A 6 -7.44 0.45 7.72
N VAL A 7 -6.64 1.02 6.81
CA VAL A 7 -7.10 1.46 5.49
C VAL A 7 -7.76 0.36 4.66
N LEU A 8 -7.30 -0.89 4.77
CA LEU A 8 -7.89 -2.03 4.07
C LEU A 8 -9.34 -2.26 4.53
N ALA A 9 -9.56 -2.20 5.85
CA ALA A 9 -10.88 -2.35 6.45
C ALA A 9 -11.81 -1.18 6.07
N TYR A 10 -11.31 0.06 6.11
CA TYR A 10 -12.09 1.23 5.68
C TYR A 10 -12.45 1.19 4.19
N ALA A 11 -11.52 0.77 3.32
CA ALA A 11 -11.81 0.62 1.90
C ALA A 11 -12.90 -0.43 1.66
N ARG A 12 -12.83 -1.58 2.37
CA ARG A 12 -13.89 -2.60 2.27
C ARG A 12 -15.23 -2.11 2.80
N ALA A 13 -15.22 -1.41 3.94
CA ALA A 13 -16.41 -0.78 4.52
C ALA A 13 -17.06 0.21 3.55
N TYR A 14 -16.26 1.04 2.88
CA TYR A 14 -16.73 1.95 1.85
C TYR A 14 -17.38 1.21 0.67
N VAL A 15 -16.76 0.13 0.17
CA VAL A 15 -17.34 -0.67 -0.92
C VAL A 15 -18.71 -1.24 -0.54
N LEU A 16 -18.85 -1.74 0.69
CA LEU A 16 -20.07 -2.38 1.17
C LEU A 16 -21.19 -1.38 1.47
N TRP A 17 -20.88 -0.28 2.14
CA TRP A 17 -21.89 0.64 2.69
C TRP A 17 -22.02 1.96 1.92
N LYS A 18 -21.05 2.31 1.08
CA LYS A 18 -21.01 3.56 0.29
C LYS A 18 -21.09 4.84 1.12
N ASP A 19 -20.77 4.76 2.41
CA ASP A 19 -20.70 5.92 3.31
C ASP A 19 -19.36 6.65 3.13
N SER A 20 -19.43 7.95 2.80
CA SER A 20 -18.27 8.80 2.54
C SER A 20 -17.34 8.95 3.75
N LEU A 21 -17.82 8.68 4.97
CA LEU A 21 -16.99 8.63 6.18
C LEU A 21 -15.80 7.66 5.98
N TYR A 22 -16.05 6.45 5.49
CA TYR A 22 -15.00 5.45 5.31
C TYR A 22 -13.96 5.87 4.28
N LEU A 23 -14.40 6.54 3.20
CA LEU A 23 -13.48 7.07 2.21
C LEU A 23 -12.61 8.19 2.81
N SER A 24 -13.19 9.06 3.64
CA SER A 24 -12.43 10.10 4.34
C SER A 24 -11.39 9.53 5.30
N GLU A 25 -11.71 8.43 5.99
CA GLU A 25 -10.76 7.72 6.86
C GLU A 25 -9.65 7.05 6.06
N CYS A 26 -9.94 6.52 4.86
CA CYS A 26 -8.91 6.01 3.96
C CYS A 26 -7.88 7.09 3.62
N ARG A 27 -8.35 8.31 3.32
CA ARG A 27 -7.48 9.46 3.00
C ARG A 27 -6.62 9.86 4.20
N ARG A 28 -7.20 9.95 5.40
CA ARG A 28 -6.46 10.24 6.66
C ARG A 28 -5.39 9.19 6.96
N CYS A 29 -5.69 7.92 6.71
CA CYS A 29 -4.71 6.85 6.83
C CYS A 29 -3.56 7.06 5.82
N ALA A 30 -3.89 7.34 4.56
CA ALA A 30 -2.89 7.63 3.53
C ALA A 30 -2.01 8.84 3.88
N ASP A 31 -2.55 9.91 4.46
CA ASP A 31 -1.74 11.06 4.88
C ASP A 31 -0.80 10.72 6.04
N THR A 32 -1.27 9.92 7.02
CA THR A 32 -0.40 9.44 8.10
C THR A 32 0.72 8.54 7.57
N VAL A 33 0.41 7.67 6.60
CA VAL A 33 1.39 6.81 5.93
C VAL A 33 2.36 7.66 5.11
N TRP A 34 1.91 8.73 4.49
CA TRP A 34 2.79 9.65 3.76
C TRP A 34 3.82 10.30 4.69
N GLU A 35 3.39 10.76 5.86
CA GLU A 35 4.28 11.41 6.83
C GLU A 35 5.24 10.45 7.55
N ARG A 36 4.84 9.18 7.74
CA ARG A 36 5.52 8.27 8.70
C ARG A 36 5.81 6.86 8.17
N GLY A 37 5.45 6.58 6.92
CA GLY A 37 5.47 5.22 6.33
C GLY A 37 6.83 4.77 5.79
N LEU A 38 7.84 5.65 5.74
CA LEU A 38 9.21 5.31 5.35
C LEU A 38 9.94 4.66 6.54
N LEU A 39 9.68 3.37 6.74
CA LEU A 39 10.14 2.60 7.90
C LEU A 39 11.59 2.14 7.76
N LYS A 40 12.35 2.20 8.86
CA LYS A 40 13.71 1.63 8.96
C LYS A 40 13.74 0.12 9.24
N LYS A 41 12.57 -0.53 9.30
CA LYS A 41 12.42 -1.93 9.72
C LYS A 41 12.71 -2.94 8.60
N GLY A 42 12.57 -2.53 7.34
CA GLY A 42 12.86 -3.38 6.18
C GLY A 42 11.89 -3.15 5.02
N PRO A 43 12.07 -3.90 3.91
CA PRO A 43 11.37 -3.65 2.66
C PRO A 43 10.04 -4.40 2.51
N GLY A 44 9.73 -5.33 3.42
CA GLY A 44 8.57 -6.21 3.32
C GLY A 44 7.21 -5.50 3.42
N ILE A 45 6.15 -6.29 3.26
CA ILE A 45 4.77 -5.78 3.19
C ILE A 45 4.01 -5.82 4.53
N CYS A 46 4.45 -6.62 5.51
CA CYS A 46 3.77 -6.70 6.81
C CYS A 46 3.94 -5.43 7.66
N HIS A 47 5.16 -4.88 7.66
CA HIS A 47 5.54 -3.71 8.47
C HIS A 47 6.81 -3.06 7.91
N GLY A 48 6.92 -3.03 6.59
CA GLY A 48 8.01 -2.40 5.86
C GLY A 48 7.49 -1.39 4.83
N VAL A 49 8.41 -0.82 4.06
CA VAL A 49 8.11 0.28 3.13
C VAL A 49 7.16 -0.15 2.01
N ALA A 50 7.33 -1.35 1.44
CA ALA A 50 6.45 -1.83 0.37
C ALA A 50 4.99 -1.96 0.85
N GLY A 51 4.78 -2.40 2.10
CA GLY A 51 3.44 -2.49 2.70
C GLY A 51 2.79 -1.11 2.86
N SER A 52 3.58 -0.10 3.23
CA SER A 52 3.13 1.29 3.22
C SER A 52 2.83 1.79 1.81
N GLY A 53 3.62 1.42 0.80
CA GLY A 53 3.38 1.76 -0.60
C GLY A 53 2.05 1.21 -1.13
N TYR A 54 1.68 -0.01 -0.73
CA TYR A 54 0.40 -0.63 -1.08
C TYR A 54 -0.82 0.17 -0.62
N VAL A 55 -0.71 0.95 0.46
CA VAL A 55 -1.79 1.86 0.89
C VAL A 55 -2.14 2.84 -0.22
N PHE A 56 -1.14 3.37 -0.90
CA PHE A 56 -1.35 4.32 -1.99
C PHE A 56 -1.84 3.66 -3.27
N LEU A 57 -1.39 2.43 -3.58
CA LEU A 57 -1.96 1.66 -4.69
C LEU A 57 -3.45 1.36 -4.45
N LEU A 58 -3.82 0.99 -3.23
CA LEU A 58 -5.22 0.81 -2.86
C LEU A 58 -6.03 2.11 -3.04
N LEU A 59 -5.53 3.25 -2.54
CA LEU A 59 -6.22 4.52 -2.70
C LEU A 59 -6.34 4.94 -4.17
N TYR A 60 -5.31 4.70 -4.98
CA TYR A 60 -5.38 4.94 -6.42
C TYR A 60 -6.44 4.07 -7.10
N ARG A 61 -6.50 2.77 -6.78
CA ARG A 61 -7.60 1.89 -7.27
C ARG A 61 -8.97 2.34 -6.79
N LEU A 62 -9.05 2.86 -5.57
CA LEU A 62 -10.32 3.29 -4.99
C LEU A 62 -10.82 4.60 -5.62
N THR A 63 -9.95 5.58 -5.89
CA THR A 63 -10.36 6.94 -6.22
C THR A 63 -9.86 7.48 -7.57
N GLY A 64 -8.90 6.81 -8.21
CA GLY A 64 -8.28 7.26 -9.46
C GLY A 64 -7.36 8.47 -9.34
N GLU A 65 -7.17 9.02 -8.13
CA GLU A 65 -6.36 10.22 -7.95
C GLU A 65 -4.88 9.93 -8.09
N VAL A 66 -4.26 10.57 -9.09
CA VAL A 66 -2.86 10.36 -9.48
C VAL A 66 -1.87 10.69 -8.36
N ILE A 67 -2.25 11.54 -7.38
CA ILE A 67 -1.42 11.83 -6.20
C ILE A 67 -1.04 10.55 -5.46
N TYR A 68 -1.94 9.57 -5.36
CA TYR A 68 -1.67 8.32 -4.68
C TYR A 68 -0.72 7.44 -5.49
N LEU A 69 -0.87 7.38 -6.81
CA LEU A 69 0.10 6.68 -7.65
C LEU A 69 1.51 7.29 -7.52
N HIS A 70 1.61 8.63 -7.50
CA HIS A 70 2.89 9.31 -7.27
C HIS A 70 3.51 8.97 -5.90
N ARG A 71 2.70 8.96 -4.84
CA ARG A 71 3.14 8.57 -3.49
C ARG A 71 3.60 7.10 -3.44
N ALA A 72 2.92 6.18 -4.15
CA ALA A 72 3.36 4.80 -4.28
C ALA A 72 4.75 4.72 -4.93
N SER A 73 4.96 5.44 -6.05
CA SER A 73 6.27 5.50 -6.72
C SER A 73 7.37 6.06 -5.81
N ALA A 74 7.09 7.10 -5.02
CA ALA A 74 8.07 7.65 -4.08
C ALA A 74 8.52 6.62 -3.02
N PHE A 75 7.63 5.71 -2.60
CA PHE A 75 7.97 4.64 -1.66
C PHE A 75 8.83 3.55 -2.31
N ALA A 76 8.57 3.24 -3.58
CA ALA A 76 9.45 2.42 -4.41
C ALA A 76 10.85 3.05 -4.54
N ASP A 77 10.93 4.34 -4.88
CA ASP A 77 12.19 5.06 -5.04
C ASP A 77 12.99 5.11 -3.74
N PHE A 78 12.32 5.34 -2.59
CA PHE A 78 12.98 5.33 -1.29
C PHE A 78 13.67 3.99 -0.99
N MET A 79 13.08 2.85 -1.35
CA MET A 79 13.71 1.54 -1.15
C MET A 79 15.00 1.35 -1.97
N ASN A 80 15.23 2.19 -2.99
CA ASN A 80 16.47 2.20 -3.78
C ASN A 80 17.48 3.26 -3.28
N SER A 81 17.13 4.06 -2.27
CA SER A 81 18.00 5.11 -1.75
C SER A 81 19.15 4.57 -0.88
N GLU A 82 20.22 5.36 -0.77
CA GLU A 82 21.32 5.07 0.17
C GLU A 82 20.84 5.05 1.63
N GLU A 83 19.88 5.90 1.98
CA GLU A 83 19.30 5.94 3.33
C GLU A 83 18.69 4.58 3.71
N PHE A 84 17.98 3.95 2.76
CA PHE A 84 17.31 2.68 3.00
C PHE A 84 18.27 1.49 3.10
N LYS A 85 19.49 1.58 2.55
CA LYS A 85 20.51 0.53 2.75
C LYS A 85 20.89 0.33 4.21
N LEU A 86 20.63 1.32 5.06
CA LEU A 86 20.83 1.24 6.52
C LEU A 86 19.65 0.58 7.26
N ALA A 87 18.59 0.19 6.55
CA ALA A 87 17.45 -0.50 7.16
C ALA A 87 17.86 -1.87 7.73
N ARG A 88 17.07 -2.33 8.70
CA ARG A 88 17.30 -3.66 9.30
C ARG A 88 17.09 -4.76 8.28
N ARG A 89 17.92 -5.80 8.37
CA ARG A 89 17.69 -7.07 7.67
C ARG A 89 16.50 -7.78 8.35
N PRO A 90 15.47 -8.20 7.60
CA PRO A 90 14.37 -8.99 8.16
C PRO A 90 14.81 -10.38 8.61
N ASP A 91 14.04 -11.00 9.52
CA ASP A 91 14.33 -12.35 10.03
C ASP A 91 14.24 -13.40 8.91
N SER A 92 13.27 -13.24 8.00
CA SER A 92 13.13 -14.03 6.77
C SER A 92 13.26 -13.16 5.51
N PRO A 93 14.50 -12.84 5.04
CA PRO A 93 14.78 -11.83 4.02
C PRO A 93 14.14 -12.04 2.65
N TYR A 94 13.72 -13.27 2.34
CA TYR A 94 13.11 -13.64 1.05
C TYR A 94 11.65 -14.05 1.17
N SER A 95 11.05 -13.98 2.37
CA SER A 95 9.64 -14.32 2.58
C SER A 95 8.71 -13.28 1.98
N LEU A 96 7.44 -13.67 1.79
CA LEU A 96 6.39 -12.78 1.28
C LEU A 96 6.17 -11.57 2.20
N TYR A 97 6.02 -11.78 3.51
CA TYR A 97 5.57 -10.72 4.41
C TYR A 97 6.69 -9.84 4.95
N GLU A 98 7.89 -10.37 5.15
CA GLU A 98 9.01 -9.62 5.73
C GLU A 98 10.06 -9.21 4.69
N GLY A 99 10.18 -10.02 3.64
CA GLY A 99 11.31 -9.99 2.73
C GLY A 99 11.00 -9.47 1.33
N LEU A 100 11.94 -9.75 0.44
CA LEU A 100 11.95 -9.25 -0.94
C LEU A 100 10.83 -9.80 -1.81
N ALA A 101 10.23 -10.95 -1.47
CA ALA A 101 9.12 -11.48 -2.25
C ALA A 101 7.89 -10.55 -2.20
N GLY A 102 7.56 -9.99 -1.04
CA GLY A 102 6.50 -8.98 -0.94
C GLY A 102 6.87 -7.67 -1.62
N THR A 103 8.13 -7.26 -1.55
CA THR A 103 8.65 -6.09 -2.28
C THR A 103 8.52 -6.27 -3.79
N ALA A 104 8.79 -7.47 -4.30
CA ALA A 104 8.61 -7.80 -5.72
C ALA A 104 7.14 -7.73 -6.13
N CYS A 105 6.21 -8.23 -5.31
CA CYS A 105 4.76 -8.05 -5.55
C CYS A 105 4.41 -6.56 -5.67
N PHE A 106 4.89 -5.74 -4.73
CA PHE A 106 4.63 -4.30 -4.76
C PHE A 106 5.13 -3.63 -6.05
N TYR A 107 6.35 -3.96 -6.50
CA TYR A 107 6.88 -3.42 -7.76
C TYR A 107 6.08 -3.89 -8.99
N ALA A 108 5.69 -5.17 -9.04
CA ALA A 108 4.86 -5.69 -10.12
C ALA A 108 3.50 -4.98 -10.16
N ASP A 109 2.88 -4.77 -9.00
CA ASP A 109 1.61 -4.08 -8.88
C ASP A 109 1.72 -2.57 -9.19
N LEU A 110 2.86 -1.94 -8.89
CA LEU A 110 3.12 -0.56 -9.28
C LEU A 110 3.13 -0.38 -10.80
N PHE A 111 3.56 -1.39 -11.56
CA PHE A 111 3.52 -1.39 -13.02
C PHE A 111 2.10 -1.53 -13.58
N SER A 112 1.17 -2.14 -12.83
CA SER A 112 -0.23 -2.31 -13.21
C SER A 112 -1.16 -1.89 -12.06
N PRO A 113 -1.23 -0.57 -11.78
CA PRO A 113 -1.79 -0.09 -10.52
C PRO A 113 -3.30 -0.28 -10.40
N LEU A 114 -4.04 -0.39 -11.51
CA LEU A 114 -5.49 -0.67 -11.47
C LEU A 114 -5.83 -2.10 -11.06
N THR A 115 -4.89 -3.04 -11.23
CA THR A 115 -5.01 -4.44 -10.82
C THR A 115 -4.29 -4.75 -9.52
N ALA A 116 -3.59 -3.77 -8.94
CA ALA A 116 -2.75 -3.95 -7.75
C ALA A 116 -3.53 -4.49 -6.55
N ALA A 117 -3.11 -5.63 -5.99
CA ALA A 117 -3.82 -6.28 -4.91
C ALA A 117 -2.86 -6.58 -3.75
N PHE A 118 -3.18 -6.09 -2.54
CA PHE A 118 -2.38 -6.45 -1.37
C PHE A 118 -2.37 -7.99 -1.26
N PRO A 119 -1.21 -8.66 -1.24
CA PRO A 119 -1.14 -10.11 -1.24
C PRO A 119 -2.00 -10.75 -0.15
N LEU A 120 -2.96 -11.58 -0.56
CA LEU A 120 -3.92 -12.30 0.28
C LEU A 120 -4.92 -11.42 1.08
N MET A 121 -4.95 -10.10 0.83
CA MET A 121 -5.77 -9.16 1.59
C MET A 121 -6.36 -8.04 0.71
N ASP A 122 -6.79 -8.35 -0.52
CA ASP A 122 -7.43 -7.34 -1.39
C ASP A 122 -8.84 -6.96 -0.89
N PRO A 123 -9.09 -5.72 -0.44
CA PRO A 123 -10.43 -5.30 -0.04
C PRO A 123 -11.38 -5.06 -1.24
N LEU A 124 -10.83 -4.99 -2.46
CA LEU A 124 -11.56 -4.70 -3.71
C LEU A 124 -11.71 -5.94 -4.61
N TRP A 125 -11.59 -7.15 -4.05
CA TRP A 125 -11.59 -8.43 -4.80
C TRP A 125 -12.82 -8.67 -5.69
N ASP A 126 -13.95 -8.05 -5.38
CA ASP A 126 -15.22 -8.13 -6.12
C ASP A 126 -15.48 -6.90 -7.01
N GLN A 127 -14.53 -5.97 -7.10
CA GLN A 127 -14.64 -4.77 -7.93
C GLN A 127 -13.90 -4.94 -9.27
N PRO A 128 -14.35 -4.30 -10.35
CA PRO A 128 -13.66 -4.34 -11.63
C PRO A 128 -12.24 -3.76 -11.53
N ALA A 129 -11.26 -4.41 -12.17
CA ALA A 129 -9.86 -3.95 -12.18
C ALA A 129 -9.52 -3.08 -13.41
N THR A 130 -10.53 -2.49 -14.06
CA THR A 130 -10.39 -1.71 -15.30
C THR A 130 -10.51 -0.21 -15.10
N LEU A 131 -11.15 0.23 -14.01
CA LEU A 131 -11.39 1.62 -13.67
C LEU A 131 -11.38 1.78 -12.14
N PRO A 132 -11.16 3.01 -11.64
CA PRO A 132 -11.35 3.31 -10.23
C PRO A 132 -12.77 2.96 -9.74
N VAL A 133 -12.88 2.65 -8.45
CA VAL A 133 -14.15 2.25 -7.82
C VAL A 133 -15.12 3.42 -7.61
N VAL A 134 -14.58 4.64 -7.41
CA VAL A 134 -15.33 5.89 -7.19
C VAL A 134 -15.07 6.87 -8.32
#